data_AF-A0A830C6N8-F1
#
_entry.id   AF-A0A830C6N8-F1
#
_cell.length_a   1.000
_cell.length_b   1.000
_cell.length_c   1.000
_cell.angle_alpha   90.00
_cell.angle_beta   90.00
_cell.angle_gamma   90.00
#
_symmetry.space_group_name_H-M   'P 1'
#
loop_
_entity.id
_entity.type
_entity.pdbx_description
1 polymer ?
#
loop_
_entity_poly.entity_id
_entity_poly.type
_entity_poly.pdbx_seq_one_letter_code
_entity_poly.pdbx_strand_id
1 'polypeptide(L)'
;RLYQNIFASHFGQLAIIFLWTSGNLFHVAWQGNFESWVQDPLHVRPIARVIWDPHFGQPAVEAFTRGGAPGPVNIAYSIIQSQCFINISVIYTSSAFII
;
A
#
# COMPACT_ATOMS: atom_id res chain seq x y z
N ARG A 1 28.38 25.17 9.79
CA ARG A 1 27.06 24.88 10.40
C ARG A 1 25.94 24.83 9.37
N LEU A 2 25.74 25.84 8.50
CA LEU A 2 24.68 25.82 7.47
C LEU A 2 24.69 24.54 6.60
N TYR A 3 25.82 24.22 5.96
CA TYR A 3 25.93 23.03 5.11
C TYR A 3 25.76 21.70 5.84
N GLN A 4 26.14 21.61 7.12
CA GLN A 4 25.94 20.40 7.93
C GLN A 4 24.45 20.18 8.22
N ASN A 5 23.71 21.24 8.53
CA ASN A 5 22.27 21.18 8.74
C ASN A 5 21.55 20.84 7.43
N ILE A 6 21.94 21.45 6.31
CA ILE A 6 21.39 21.13 4.99
C ILE A 6 21.65 19.67 4.65
N PHE A 7 22.87 19.17 4.81
CA PHE A 7 23.21 17.77 4.56
C PHE A 7 22.38 16.82 5.43
N ALA A 8 22.24 17.10 6.73
CA ALA A 8 21.39 16.31 7.62
C ALA A 8 19.90 16.34 7.19
N SER A 9 19.39 17.48 6.71
CA SER A 9 18.03 17.59 6.18
C SER A 9 17.79 16.72 4.95
N HIS A 10 18.78 16.57 4.06
CA HIS A 10 18.67 15.67 2.90
C HIS A 10 18.53 14.21 3.33
N PHE A 11 19.28 13.76 4.34
CA PHE A 11 19.10 12.42 4.91
C PHE A 11 17.73 12.24 5.58
N GLY A 12 17.23 13.27 6.28
CA GLY A 12 15.87 13.26 6.81
C GLY A 12 14.80 13.13 5.71
N GLN A 13 14.97 13.85 4.60
CA GLN A 13 14.07 13.74 3.45
C GLN A 13 14.11 12.34 2.83
N LEU A 14 15.30 11.76 2.64
CA LEU A 14 15.44 10.40 2.12
C LEU A 14 14.79 9.38 3.06
N ALA A 15 14.97 9.51 4.37
CA ALA A 15 14.34 8.65 5.36
C ALA A 15 12.81 8.69 5.28
N ILE A 16 12.21 9.87 5.08
CA ILE A 16 10.75 10.01 4.90
C ILE A 16 10.28 9.32 3.61
N ILE A 17 11.03 9.48 2.51
CA ILE A 17 10.70 8.84 1.22
C ILE A 17 10.76 7.31 1.34
N PHE A 18 11.80 6.77 1.98
CA PHE A 18 11.94 5.33 2.19
C PHE A 18 10.87 4.78 3.12
N LEU A 19 10.59 5.46 4.24
CA LEU A 19 9.52 5.07 5.16
C LEU A 19 8.15 5.07 4.46
N TRP A 20 7.85 6.09 3.65
CA TRP A 20 6.61 6.16 2.89
C TRP A 20 6.52 5.02 1.87
N THR A 21 7.60 4.74 1.13
CA THR A 21 7.64 3.67 0.13
C THR A 21 7.45 2.30 0.79
N SER A 22 8.15 2.04 1.90
CA SER A 22 8.00 0.83 2.70
C SER A 22 6.56 0.66 3.21
N GLY A 23 5.95 1.71 3.76
CA GLY A 23 4.57 1.66 4.24
C GLY A 23 3.56 1.31 3.15
N ASN A 24 3.73 1.84 1.94
CA ASN A 24 2.87 1.48 0.80
C ASN A 24 3.03 0.01 0.41
N LEU A 25 4.26 -0.51 0.36
CA LEU A 25 4.52 -1.93 0.06
C LEU A 25 3.94 -2.85 1.14
N PHE A 26 4.11 -2.48 2.41
CA PHE A 26 3.60 -3.25 3.54
C PHE A 26 2.06 -3.36 3.52
N HIS A 27 1.36 -2.25 3.30
CA HIS A 27 -0.11 -2.27 3.22
C HIS A 27 -0.62 -3.12 2.06
N VAL A 28 0.04 -3.07 0.90
CA VAL A 28 -0.32 -3.91 -0.25
C VAL A 28 -0.04 -5.40 0.03
N ALA A 29 1.09 -5.73 0.65
CA ALA A 29 1.45 -7.11 0.98
C ALA A 29 0.54 -7.72 2.06
N TRP A 30 0.13 -6.94 3.05
CA TRP A 30 -0.69 -7.42 4.16
C TRP A 30 -2.19 -7.43 3.84
N GLN A 31 -2.71 -6.33 3.28
CA GLN A 31 -4.15 -6.10 3.15
C GLN A 31 -4.64 -6.03 1.69
N GLY A 32 -3.72 -6.10 0.72
CA GLY A 32 -4.04 -6.08 -0.70
C GLY A 32 -4.40 -7.46 -1.25
N ASN A 33 -4.98 -7.47 -2.45
CA ASN A 33 -5.30 -8.67 -3.22
C ASN A 33 -4.34 -8.88 -4.39
N PHE A 34 -3.06 -8.52 -4.20
CA PHE A 34 -2.08 -8.45 -5.29
C PHE A 34 -1.95 -9.77 -6.06
N GLU A 35 -1.90 -10.92 -5.38
CA GLU A 35 -1.82 -12.22 -6.06
C GLU A 35 -3.03 -12.52 -6.93
N SER A 36 -4.24 -12.20 -6.47
CA SER A 36 -5.46 -12.37 -7.27
C SER A 36 -5.52 -11.37 -8.42
N TRP A 37 -5.02 -10.15 -8.23
CA TRP A 37 -4.97 -9.12 -9.27
C TRP A 37 -3.99 -9.48 -10.39
N VAL A 38 -2.80 -10.01 -10.07
CA VAL A 38 -1.82 -10.44 -11.09
C VAL A 38 -2.36 -11.55 -12.00
N GLN A 39 -3.23 -12.41 -11.47
CA GLN A 39 -3.82 -13.52 -12.24
C GLN A 39 -4.90 -13.05 -13.23
N ASP A 40 -5.69 -12.03 -12.88
CA ASP A 40 -6.71 -11.47 -13.76
C ASP A 40 -6.85 -9.94 -13.59
N PRO A 41 -5.92 -9.16 -14.17
CA PRO A 41 -5.87 -7.71 -13.95
C PRO A 41 -6.99 -6.95 -14.68
N LEU A 42 -7.72 -7.60 -15.58
CA LEU A 42 -8.81 -6.98 -16.36
C LEU A 42 -10.14 -7.00 -15.60
N HIS A 43 -10.39 -8.04 -14.79
CA HIS A 43 -11.65 -8.19 -14.07
C HIS A 43 -11.50 -7.99 -12.56
N VAL A 44 -10.32 -8.23 -11.99
CA VAL A 44 -10.05 -8.00 -10.57
C VAL A 44 -9.63 -6.56 -10.36
N ARG A 45 -10.30 -5.85 -9.45
CA ARG A 45 -9.89 -4.50 -9.04
C ARG A 45 -8.77 -4.60 -7.99
N PRO A 46 -7.66 -3.87 -8.14
CA PRO A 46 -6.59 -3.91 -7.16
C PRO A 46 -7.01 -3.24 -5.84
N ILE A 47 -6.76 -3.90 -4.72
CA ILE A 47 -7.04 -3.40 -3.38
C ILE A 47 -5.76 -2.82 -2.78
N ALA A 48 -5.85 -1.59 -2.27
CA ALA A 48 -4.73 -0.90 -1.63
C ALA A 48 -4.59 -1.25 -0.14
N ARG A 49 -5.70 -1.11 0.61
CA ARG A 49 -5.74 -1.30 2.06
C ARG A 49 -7.16 -1.51 2.54
N VAL A 50 -7.29 -2.13 3.71
CA VAL A 50 -8.55 -2.21 4.46
C VAL A 50 -8.83 -0.85 5.11
N ILE A 51 -10.09 -0.45 5.10
CA ILE A 51 -10.60 0.72 5.79
C ILE A 51 -11.08 0.27 7.17
N TRP A 52 -10.61 0.95 8.21
CA TRP A 52 -11.11 0.75 9.56
C TRP A 52 -11.55 2.10 10.13
N ASP A 53 -12.83 2.42 9.99
CA ASP A 53 -13.43 3.65 10.50
C ASP A 53 -14.64 3.31 11.40
N PRO A 54 -14.55 3.50 12.73
CA PRO A 54 -15.65 3.26 13.66
C PRO A 54 -16.91 4.09 13.40
N HIS A 55 -16.80 5.21 12.67
CA HIS A 55 -17.94 6.06 12.34
C HIS A 55 -18.71 5.56 11.11
N PHE A 56 -18.21 4.54 10.41
CA PHE A 56 -18.93 3.97 9.28
C PHE A 56 -20.19 3.24 9.76
N GLY A 57 -21.35 3.77 9.37
CA GLY A 57 -22.60 3.03 9.47
C GLY A 57 -22.64 1.85 8.49
N GLN A 58 -23.55 0.92 8.73
CA GLN A 58 -23.76 -0.27 7.90
C GLN A 58 -23.82 0.01 6.37
N PRO A 59 -24.52 1.07 5.90
CA PRO A 59 -24.54 1.37 4.46
C PRO A 59 -23.17 1.74 3.88
N ALA A 60 -22.31 2.39 4.67
CA ALA A 60 -20.96 2.73 4.24
C ALA A 60 -20.06 1.50 4.23
N VAL A 61 -20.16 0.63 5.23
CA VAL A 61 -19.44 -0.66 5.27
C VAL A 61 -19.77 -1.49 4.04
N GLU A 62 -21.05 -1.65 3.70
CA GLU A 62 -21.49 -2.37 2.50
C GLU A 62 -21.02 -1.67 1.21
N ALA A 63 -21.13 -0.34 1.14
CA ALA A 63 -20.70 0.42 -0.02
C ALA A 63 -19.18 0.33 -0.29
N PHE A 64 -18.35 0.19 0.75
CA PHE A 64 -16.88 0.08 0.61
C PHE A 64 -16.37 -1.37 0.61
N THR A 65 -17.22 -2.36 0.92
CA THR A 65 -16.88 -3.79 0.80
C THR A 65 -17.01 -4.22 -0.67
N ARG A 66 -15.97 -3.94 -1.46
CA ARG A 66 -15.93 -4.19 -2.92
C ARG A 66 -14.79 -5.15 -3.28
N GLY A 67 -14.88 -5.78 -4.46
CA GLY A 67 -13.78 -6.58 -5.00
C GLY A 67 -13.56 -7.94 -4.32
N GLY A 68 -14.61 -8.52 -3.72
CA GLY A 68 -14.54 -9.82 -3.05
C GLY A 68 -13.87 -9.81 -1.68
N ALA A 69 -13.59 -8.62 -1.12
CA ALA A 69 -12.99 -8.48 0.20
C ALA A 69 -13.99 -8.80 1.33
N PRO A 70 -13.54 -9.33 2.48
CA PRO A 70 -14.38 -9.62 3.64
C PRO A 70 -14.81 -8.36 4.43
N GLY A 71 -14.40 -7.17 4.01
CA GLY A 71 -14.71 -5.90 4.67
C GLY A 71 -14.40 -4.70 3.80
N PRO A 72 -14.58 -3.48 4.32
CA PRO A 72 -14.46 -2.26 3.54
C PRO A 72 -13.00 -2.02 3.13
N VAL A 73 -12.78 -1.77 1.84
CA VAL A 73 -11.45 -1.65 1.24
C VAL A 73 -11.39 -0.46 0.28
N ASN A 74 -10.18 0.09 0.09
CA ASN A 74 -9.93 1.08 -0.95
C ASN A 74 -9.33 0.45 -2.21
N ILE A 75 -9.79 0.90 -3.37
CA ILE A 75 -9.26 0.47 -4.68
C ILE A 75 -7.99 1.28 -4.97
N ALA A 76 -6.90 0.60 -5.32
CA ALA A 76 -5.66 1.24 -5.72
C ALA A 76 -5.76 1.76 -7.16
N TYR A 77 -5.38 3.02 -7.38
CA TYR A 77 -5.13 3.56 -8.72
C TYR A 77 -3.66 3.89 -8.94
N SER A 78 -2.79 3.55 -7.97
CA SER A 78 -1.39 3.87 -8.00
C SER A 78 -0.60 2.88 -8.86
N ILE A 79 0.45 3.41 -9.50
CA ILE A 79 1.38 2.66 -10.35
C ILE A 79 2.05 1.50 -9.60
N ILE A 80 2.10 1.57 -8.26
CA ILE A 80 2.71 0.57 -7.36
C ILE A 80 2.08 -0.82 -7.55
N GLN A 81 0.76 -0.90 -7.76
CA GLN A 81 0.09 -2.17 -8.07
C GLN A 81 0.48 -2.66 -9.47
N SER A 82 0.50 -1.76 -10.46
CA SER A 82 0.81 -2.14 -11.86
C SER A 82 2.27 -2.51 -12.15
N GLN A 83 3.22 -2.05 -11.32
CA GLN A 83 4.65 -2.31 -11.51
C GLN A 83 5.26 -3.30 -10.51
N CYS A 84 4.50 -3.73 -9.50
CA CYS A 84 4.85 -4.96 -8.80
C CYS A 84 4.57 -6.13 -9.73
N PHE A 85 5.61 -6.89 -10.08
CA PHE A 85 5.51 -8.11 -10.89
C PHE A 85 5.93 -9.38 -10.10
N ILE A 86 5.98 -9.29 -8.76
CA ILE A 86 6.62 -10.30 -7.91
C ILE A 86 5.68 -10.75 -6.78
N ASN A 87 5.86 -11.97 -6.28
CA ASN A 87 5.09 -12.56 -5.18
C ASN A 87 5.04 -11.67 -3.91
N ILE A 88 3.94 -11.76 -3.13
CA ILE A 88 3.72 -11.06 -1.87
C ILE A 88 4.88 -11.20 -0.89
N SER A 89 5.52 -12.36 -0.81
CA SER A 89 6.69 -12.60 0.06
C SER A 89 7.86 -11.67 -0.27
N VAL A 90 8.08 -11.37 -1.55
CA VAL A 90 9.13 -10.44 -1.99
C VAL A 90 8.74 -9.00 -1.66
N ILE A 91 7.47 -8.64 -1.83
CA ILE A 91 6.97 -7.30 -1.48
C ILE A 91 7.11 -7.06 0.03
N TYR A 92 6.77 -8.05 0.84
CA TYR A 92 6.86 -7.99 2.30
C TYR A 92 8.32 -7.88 2.77
N THR A 93 9.21 -8.74 2.28
CA THR A 93 10.64 -8.68 2.63
C THR A 93 11.31 -7.39 2.15
N SER A 94 10.93 -6.89 0.98
CA SER A 94 11.39 -5.59 0.47
C SER A 94 10.89 -4.42 1.32
N SER A 95 9.66 -4.49 1.86
CA SER A 95 9.16 -3.46 2.79
C SER A 95 10.00 -3.39 4.07
N ALA A 96 10.46 -4.53 4.58
CA ALA A 96 11.31 -4.61 5.76
C ALA A 96 12.76 -4.17 5.50
N PHE A 97 13.25 -4.32 4.26
CA PHE A 97 14.61 -3.93 3.87
C PHE A 97 14.78 -2.42 3.64
N ILE A 98 13.70 -1.72 3.30
CA ILE A 98 13.71 -0.28 2.97
C ILE A 98 13.58 0.61 4.22
N ILE A 99 13.27 0.03 5.39
CA ILE A 99 13.31 0.71 6.71
C ILE A 99 14.73 0.66 7.29
#